data_AF-A0A959F208-F1
#
_entry.id   AF-A0A959F208-F1
#
_cell.length_a   1.000
_cell.length_b   1.000
_cell.length_c   1.000
_cell.angle_alpha   90.00
_cell.angle_beta   90.00
_cell.angle_gamma   90.00
#
_symmetry.space_group_name_H-M   'P 1'
#
loop_
_entity.id
_entity.type
_entity.pdbx_description
1 polymer ?
#
loop_
_entity_poly.entity_id
_entity_poly.type
_entity_poly.pdbx_seq_one_letter_code
_entity_poly.pdbx_strand_id
1 'polypeptide(L)'
;GGSVVASGGTYASQPDGSTVNIDLCLVDGCYDFTIFDTYGDGICCSYGQGSYNLSSGGTTLASGGAFGSSETTAFCLPTGGSGPTCDDGIQNGDETGVDCGGSSCPPCGGGGCSYVTVNSQNFDSNWGIWNDGGADCRRNSADAAYANSGLFCVRLQDDEASANMNTDAINLTAYDEITVDFT
;
A
#
# COMPACT_ATOMS: atom_id res chain seq x y z
N GLY A 1 -21.39 -17.77 -5.87
CA GLY A 1 -20.55 -18.96 -5.66
C GLY A 1 -19.14 -18.57 -5.98
N GLY A 2 -18.21 -18.75 -5.05
CA GLY A 2 -16.78 -18.47 -5.27
C GLY A 2 -16.15 -19.42 -6.28
N SER A 3 -14.98 -19.05 -6.80
CA SER A 3 -14.17 -19.94 -7.63
C SER A 3 -13.47 -20.97 -6.75
N VAL A 4 -13.48 -22.25 -7.15
CA VAL A 4 -12.69 -23.29 -6.48
C VAL A 4 -11.22 -23.05 -6.78
N VAL A 5 -10.43 -22.73 -5.76
CA VAL A 5 -8.98 -22.48 -5.89
C VAL A 5 -8.14 -23.73 -5.68
N ALA A 6 -8.69 -24.71 -4.96
CA ALA A 6 -8.11 -26.04 -4.81
C ALA A 6 -9.19 -27.05 -4.39
N SER A 7 -8.99 -28.30 -4.77
CA SER A 7 -9.85 -29.42 -4.38
C SER A 7 -9.04 -30.69 -4.28
N GLY A 8 -9.42 -31.59 -3.38
CA GLY A 8 -8.79 -32.91 -3.21
C GLY A 8 -9.81 -34.02 -3.03
N GLY A 9 -9.30 -35.25 -2.88
CA GLY A 9 -10.10 -36.48 -2.70
C GLY A 9 -10.13 -37.37 -3.96
N THR A 10 -10.60 -38.62 -3.87
CA THR A 10 -10.93 -39.40 -2.67
C THR A 10 -9.66 -39.85 -1.96
N TYR A 11 -9.53 -39.57 -0.66
CA TYR A 11 -8.41 -40.08 0.11
C TYR A 11 -8.60 -41.59 0.31
N ALA A 12 -7.66 -42.40 -0.18
CA ALA A 12 -7.73 -43.85 -0.09
C ALA A 12 -7.77 -44.32 1.37
N SER A 13 -8.36 -45.50 1.64
CA SER A 13 -8.37 -46.12 2.96
C SER A 13 -6.97 -46.17 3.54
N GLN A 14 -6.77 -45.47 4.65
CA GLN A 14 -5.53 -45.50 5.41
C GLN A 14 -5.68 -46.41 6.63
N PRO A 15 -4.59 -46.95 7.19
CA PRO A 15 -4.61 -47.66 8.46
C PRO A 15 -5.19 -46.80 9.60
N ASP A 16 -5.73 -47.45 10.63
CA ASP A 16 -6.28 -46.78 11.81
C ASP A 16 -5.28 -45.82 12.45
N GLY A 17 -5.72 -44.61 12.79
CA GLY A 17 -4.90 -43.57 13.43
C GLY A 17 -3.92 -42.85 12.51
N SER A 18 -4.02 -43.07 11.19
CA SER A 18 -3.23 -42.34 10.20
C SER A 18 -3.64 -40.87 10.08
N THR A 19 -2.69 -40.03 9.67
CA THR A 19 -2.92 -38.63 9.33
C THR A 19 -2.59 -38.43 7.85
N VAL A 20 -3.51 -37.80 7.12
CA VAL A 20 -3.28 -37.39 5.73
C VAL A 20 -2.91 -35.91 5.74
N ASN A 21 -1.68 -35.61 5.33
CA ASN A 21 -1.19 -34.25 5.17
C ASN A 21 -1.31 -33.83 3.71
N ILE A 22 -1.83 -32.63 3.48
CA ILE A 22 -1.99 -32.05 2.15
C ILE A 22 -1.37 -30.66 2.20
N ASP A 23 -0.24 -30.51 1.51
CA ASP A 23 0.42 -29.23 1.37
C ASP A 23 -0.11 -28.52 0.12
N LEU A 24 -0.60 -27.30 0.29
CA LEU A 24 -1.15 -26.49 -0.78
C LEU A 24 -0.55 -25.09 -0.72
N CYS A 25 -0.08 -24.61 -1.86
CA CYS A 25 0.39 -23.24 -2.01
C CYS A 25 -0.77 -22.37 -2.49
N LEU A 26 -1.40 -21.66 -1.56
CA LEU A 26 -2.38 -20.63 -1.86
C LEU A 26 -1.73 -19.25 -1.70
N VAL A 27 -2.17 -18.30 -2.52
CA VAL A 27 -1.80 -16.89 -2.34
C VAL A 27 -2.51 -16.31 -1.13
N ASP A 28 -2.01 -15.19 -0.60
CA ASP A 28 -2.63 -14.51 0.52
C ASP A 28 -4.08 -14.11 0.20
N GLY A 29 -4.97 -14.33 1.16
CA GLY A 29 -6.40 -14.12 0.98
C GLY A 29 -7.26 -14.91 1.96
N CYS A 30 -8.56 -14.64 1.91
CA CYS A 30 -9.57 -15.36 2.68
C CYS A 30 -10.29 -16.38 1.79
N TYR A 31 -10.50 -17.56 2.34
CA TYR A 31 -11.01 -18.73 1.62
C TYR A 31 -12.04 -19.47 2.48
N ASP A 32 -12.92 -20.19 1.79
CA ASP A 32 -13.83 -21.14 2.43
C ASP A 32 -13.26 -22.55 2.27
N PHE A 33 -12.91 -23.18 3.38
CA PHE A 33 -12.61 -24.62 3.40
C PHE A 33 -13.92 -25.39 3.53
N THR A 34 -14.20 -26.29 2.59
CA THR A 34 -15.37 -27.19 2.67
C THR A 34 -14.92 -28.63 2.66
N ILE A 35 -15.38 -29.40 3.64
CA ILE A 35 -15.19 -30.84 3.75
C ILE A 35 -16.52 -31.57 3.57
N PHE A 36 -16.48 -32.72 2.91
CA PHE A 36 -17.64 -33.57 2.65
C PHE A 36 -17.39 -34.99 3.17
N ASP A 37 -18.41 -35.58 3.76
CA ASP A 37 -18.45 -37.00 4.12
C ASP A 37 -19.68 -37.65 3.50
N THR A 38 -19.46 -38.77 2.80
CA THR A 38 -20.50 -39.48 2.06
C THR A 38 -21.42 -40.28 2.97
N TYR A 39 -20.91 -40.76 4.10
CA TYR A 39 -21.69 -41.57 5.04
C TYR A 39 -22.49 -40.72 6.03
N GLY A 40 -22.09 -39.46 6.21
CA GLY A 40 -22.81 -38.47 7.00
C GLY A 40 -22.55 -38.58 8.51
N ASP A 41 -21.57 -39.37 8.91
CA ASP A 41 -21.12 -39.52 10.29
C ASP A 41 -19.92 -38.61 10.63
N GLY A 42 -19.41 -37.89 9.63
CA GLY A 42 -18.29 -36.96 9.78
C GLY A 42 -16.98 -37.70 9.98
N ILE A 43 -16.02 -37.06 10.67
CA ILE A 43 -14.73 -37.70 10.98
C ILE A 43 -14.59 -38.03 12.47
N CYS A 44 -15.67 -37.91 13.25
CA CYS A 44 -15.67 -38.10 14.71
C CYS A 44 -16.72 -39.10 15.19
N CYS A 45 -16.36 -39.75 16.31
CA CYS A 45 -17.22 -40.07 17.45
C CYS A 45 -17.62 -41.55 17.58
N SER A 46 -18.13 -42.19 16.51
CA SER A 46 -18.65 -43.57 16.62
C SER A 46 -17.65 -44.66 16.21
N TYR A 47 -16.77 -44.36 15.25
CA TYR A 47 -15.79 -45.31 14.69
C TYR A 47 -14.34 -44.85 14.82
N GLY A 48 -14.11 -43.74 15.53
CA GLY A 48 -12.78 -43.14 15.73
C GLY A 48 -12.87 -41.66 16.10
N GLN A 49 -11.87 -41.15 16.81
CA GLN A 49 -11.75 -39.72 17.12
C GLN A 49 -10.85 -39.08 16.04
N GLY A 50 -11.43 -38.70 14.90
CA GLY A 50 -10.73 -37.96 13.85
C GLY A 50 -11.02 -36.46 13.92
N SER A 51 -10.14 -35.69 13.31
CA SER A 51 -10.23 -34.24 13.18
C SER A 51 -9.46 -33.77 11.94
N TYR A 52 -9.76 -32.55 11.48
CA TYR A 52 -8.93 -31.83 10.53
C TYR A 52 -8.31 -30.60 11.20
N ASN A 53 -7.15 -30.22 10.70
CA ASN A 53 -6.44 -29.02 11.15
C ASN A 53 -5.87 -28.30 9.93
N LEU A 54 -6.27 -27.05 9.72
CA LEU A 54 -5.70 -26.17 8.73
C LEU A 54 -4.62 -25.33 9.42
N SER A 55 -3.39 -25.39 8.93
CA SER A 55 -2.29 -24.59 9.48
C SER A 55 -1.41 -23.98 8.39
N SER A 56 -0.83 -22.82 8.70
CA SER A 56 0.19 -22.16 7.90
C SER A 56 1.34 -21.73 8.80
N GLY A 57 2.58 -22.10 8.45
CA GLY A 57 3.77 -21.76 9.24
C GLY A 57 3.73 -22.20 10.71
N GLY A 58 2.95 -23.24 11.04
CA GLY A 58 2.74 -23.71 12.42
C GLY A 58 1.58 -23.03 13.17
N THR A 59 0.95 -22.01 12.61
CA THR A 59 -0.26 -21.38 13.16
C THR A 59 -1.49 -22.13 12.70
N THR A 60 -2.38 -22.50 13.62
CA THR A 60 -3.66 -23.13 13.28
C THR A 60 -4.65 -22.05 12.85
N LEU A 61 -5.16 -22.16 11.62
CA LEU A 61 -6.11 -21.22 11.01
C LEU A 61 -7.56 -21.66 11.26
N ALA A 62 -7.81 -22.96 11.23
CA ALA A 62 -9.09 -23.56 11.57
C ALA A 62 -8.90 -25.04 11.95
N SER A 63 -9.80 -25.57 12.75
CA SER A 63 -9.84 -27.00 13.09
C SER A 63 -11.27 -27.44 13.35
N GLY A 64 -11.53 -28.73 13.16
CA GLY A 64 -12.87 -29.30 13.31
C GLY A 64 -12.87 -30.81 13.16
N GLY A 65 -14.07 -31.40 13.14
CA GLY A 65 -14.20 -32.83 12.90
C GLY A 65 -15.54 -33.47 13.26
N ALA A 66 -16.36 -32.79 14.06
CA ALA A 66 -17.71 -33.23 14.36
C ALA A 66 -18.71 -32.53 13.43
N PHE A 67 -19.01 -33.16 12.29
CA PHE A 67 -19.99 -32.69 11.31
C PHE A 67 -20.82 -33.87 10.77
N GLY A 68 -21.91 -33.59 10.07
CA GLY A 68 -22.73 -34.61 9.40
C GLY A 68 -22.15 -34.96 8.03
N SER A 69 -22.84 -34.58 6.95
CA SER A 69 -22.37 -34.81 5.57
C SER A 69 -21.39 -33.75 5.06
N SER A 70 -21.32 -32.58 5.70
CA SER A 70 -20.42 -31.49 5.28
C SER A 70 -20.21 -30.45 6.36
N GLU A 71 -19.09 -29.75 6.29
CA GLU A 71 -18.81 -28.53 7.06
C GLU A 71 -18.08 -27.53 6.15
N THR A 72 -18.40 -26.24 6.32
CA THR A 72 -17.67 -25.15 5.68
C THR A 72 -17.16 -24.21 6.76
N THR A 73 -15.85 -23.98 6.75
CA THR A 73 -15.16 -23.07 7.69
C THR A 73 -14.37 -22.05 6.90
N ALA A 74 -14.65 -20.77 7.15
CA ALA A 74 -13.87 -19.68 6.59
C ALA A 74 -12.52 -19.59 7.31
N PHE A 75 -11.44 -19.40 6.55
CA PHE A 75 -10.11 -19.15 7.08
C PHE A 75 -9.38 -18.12 6.20
N CYS A 76 -8.44 -17.39 6.77
CA CYS A 76 -7.57 -16.50 6.02
C CYS A 76 -6.12 -16.96 6.23
N LEU A 77 -5.36 -17.02 5.14
CA LEU A 77 -3.91 -17.22 5.23
C LEU A 77 -3.27 -15.90 5.68
N PRO A 78 -2.28 -15.93 6.58
CA PRO A 78 -1.72 -14.72 7.14
C PRO A 78 -0.87 -13.99 6.09
N THR A 79 -1.34 -12.82 5.67
CA THR A 79 -0.58 -11.59 5.94
C THR A 79 -0.39 -11.51 7.47
N GLY A 80 0.83 -11.67 7.97
CA GLY A 80 1.27 -11.61 9.40
C GLY A 80 0.21 -11.52 10.50
N GLY A 81 0.04 -12.59 11.29
CA GLY A 81 -1.00 -12.73 12.33
C GLY A 81 -1.17 -11.56 13.31
N SER A 82 -2.13 -10.71 13.01
CA SER A 82 -3.13 -10.05 13.86
C SER A 82 -4.21 -9.57 12.89
N GLY A 83 -5.31 -8.93 13.32
CA GLY A 83 -6.16 -8.23 12.34
C GLY A 83 -5.35 -7.20 11.54
N PRO A 84 -5.91 -6.54 10.53
CA PRO A 84 -5.23 -5.41 9.91
C PRO A 84 -4.80 -4.42 11.01
N THR A 85 -3.49 -4.19 11.17
CA THR A 85 -2.95 -3.22 12.12
C THR A 85 -2.11 -2.19 11.39
N CYS A 86 -2.12 -0.98 11.91
CA CYS A 86 -1.46 0.17 11.30
C CYS A 86 0.05 0.22 11.60
N ASP A 87 0.67 -0.94 11.78
CA ASP A 87 2.05 -1.12 12.25
C ASP A 87 2.62 -2.54 12.00
N ASP A 88 2.02 -3.32 11.10
CA ASP A 88 2.45 -4.70 10.78
C ASP A 88 3.38 -4.78 9.54
N GLY A 89 3.68 -3.64 8.91
CA GLY A 89 4.64 -3.52 7.83
C GLY A 89 4.09 -3.96 6.47
N ILE A 90 2.78 -4.14 6.36
CA ILE A 90 2.10 -4.60 5.14
C ILE A 90 0.86 -3.74 4.87
N GLN A 91 0.39 -3.68 3.61
CA GLN A 91 -0.83 -2.93 3.27
C GLN A 91 -2.03 -3.88 3.21
N ASN A 92 -2.87 -3.88 4.25
CA ASN A 92 -4.01 -4.79 4.37
C ASN A 92 -5.27 -4.10 4.95
N GLY A 93 -6.39 -4.82 5.09
CA GLY A 93 -7.62 -4.23 5.65
C GLY A 93 -8.22 -3.10 4.79
N ASP A 94 -8.51 -1.96 5.43
CA ASP A 94 -9.02 -0.74 4.78
C ASP A 94 -7.95 0.34 4.52
N GLU A 95 -6.68 -0.03 4.69
CA GLU A 95 -5.52 0.84 4.50
C GLU A 95 -5.36 1.32 3.06
N THR A 96 -4.98 2.60 2.91
CA THR A 96 -4.71 3.21 1.60
C THR A 96 -3.22 3.22 1.24
N GLY A 97 -2.37 2.64 2.10
CA GLY A 97 -0.91 2.51 1.98
C GLY A 97 -0.37 1.64 3.12
N VAL A 98 0.90 1.24 3.09
CA VAL A 98 1.49 0.35 4.12
C VAL A 98 1.35 1.00 5.50
N ASP A 99 0.65 0.33 6.43
CA ASP A 99 0.41 0.77 7.81
C ASP A 99 -0.36 2.09 7.96
N CYS A 100 -1.14 2.50 6.94
CA CYS A 100 -1.83 3.80 6.97
C CYS A 100 -3.13 3.83 6.15
N GLY A 101 -3.98 4.81 6.44
CA GLY A 101 -5.22 5.07 5.71
C GLY A 101 -6.43 4.27 6.19
N GLY A 102 -7.52 4.38 5.46
CA GLY A 102 -8.78 3.75 5.87
C GLY A 102 -9.47 4.44 7.04
N SER A 103 -10.37 3.70 7.68
CA SER A 103 -11.14 4.12 8.85
C SER A 103 -10.45 3.78 10.18
N SER A 104 -9.52 2.82 10.16
CA SER A 104 -8.84 2.30 11.35
C SER A 104 -7.46 2.93 11.59
N CYS A 105 -6.79 3.41 10.53
CA CYS A 105 -5.38 3.84 10.60
C CYS A 105 -5.18 5.34 10.33
N PRO A 106 -4.05 5.92 10.80
CA PRO A 106 -3.70 7.29 10.48
C PRO A 106 -3.64 7.50 8.95
N PRO A 107 -4.13 8.62 8.39
CA PRO A 107 -4.17 8.82 6.94
C PRO A 107 -2.81 8.63 6.26
N CYS A 108 -2.78 7.92 5.14
CA CYS A 108 -1.59 7.86 4.30
C CYS A 108 -1.30 9.23 3.70
N GLY A 109 -0.06 9.70 3.88
CA GLY A 109 0.32 11.08 3.54
C GLY A 109 0.20 12.07 4.70
N GLY A 110 -0.06 11.59 5.92
CA GLY A 110 -0.01 12.38 7.16
C GLY A 110 1.30 12.29 7.94
N GLY A 111 2.35 11.72 7.35
CA GLY A 111 3.68 11.65 7.95
C GLY A 111 4.34 13.04 8.01
N GLY A 112 3.92 13.88 8.95
CA GLY A 112 4.76 14.81 9.71
C GLY A 112 5.75 15.74 9.00
N CYS A 113 5.71 15.95 7.68
CA CYS A 113 6.53 16.98 7.07
C CYS A 113 5.89 18.35 7.32
N SER A 114 6.48 19.12 8.22
CA SER A 114 6.21 20.56 8.24
C SER A 114 6.82 21.15 6.98
N TYR A 115 5.99 21.48 5.99
CA TYR A 115 6.46 22.20 4.82
C TYR A 115 6.93 23.59 5.24
N VAL A 116 8.17 23.90 4.90
CA VAL A 116 8.73 25.23 5.03
C VAL A 116 8.89 25.80 3.64
N THR A 117 8.27 26.95 3.40
CA THR A 117 8.51 27.71 2.18
C THR A 117 9.94 28.23 2.19
N VAL A 118 10.79 27.62 1.35
CA VAL A 118 12.19 28.05 1.18
C VAL A 118 12.25 29.42 0.47
N ASN A 119 11.39 29.62 -0.53
CA ASN A 119 11.21 30.92 -1.18
C ASN A 119 9.85 31.00 -1.88
N SER A 120 9.20 32.16 -1.80
CA SER A 120 8.02 32.51 -2.58
C SER A 120 8.08 34.00 -2.90
N GLN A 121 8.25 34.33 -4.18
CA GLN A 121 8.27 35.71 -4.65
C GLN A 121 7.78 35.80 -6.10
N ASN A 122 7.13 36.92 -6.43
CA ASN A 122 6.56 37.20 -7.76
C ASN A 122 7.40 38.19 -8.58
N PHE A 123 8.66 38.38 -8.21
CA PHE A 123 9.57 39.36 -8.78
C PHE A 123 9.07 40.81 -8.67
N ASP A 124 8.24 41.16 -7.69
CA ASP A 124 7.64 42.51 -7.61
C ASP A 124 8.57 43.61 -7.11
N SER A 125 9.61 43.23 -6.39
CA SER A 125 10.55 44.16 -5.76
C SER A 125 12.00 43.91 -6.15
N ASN A 126 12.39 42.65 -6.33
CA ASN A 126 13.75 42.23 -6.66
C ASN A 126 13.77 40.83 -7.30
N TRP A 127 14.96 40.27 -7.49
CA TRP A 127 15.17 38.93 -8.05
C TRP A 127 14.98 37.78 -7.04
N GLY A 128 14.79 38.08 -5.75
CA GLY A 128 14.65 37.07 -4.71
C GLY A 128 15.94 36.27 -4.54
N ILE A 129 15.83 34.95 -4.62
CA ILE A 129 16.98 34.02 -4.60
C ILE A 129 17.56 33.77 -6.00
N TRP A 130 16.96 34.34 -7.04
CA TRP A 130 17.37 34.12 -8.41
C TRP A 130 18.48 35.11 -8.78
N ASN A 131 19.46 34.62 -9.53
CA ASN A 131 20.50 35.41 -10.15
C ASN A 131 20.08 35.82 -11.55
N ASP A 132 20.40 37.06 -11.91
CA ASP A 132 20.21 37.57 -13.25
C ASP A 132 21.11 36.80 -14.24
N GLY A 133 20.50 36.25 -15.29
CA GLY A 133 21.18 35.51 -16.36
C GLY A 133 21.89 36.38 -17.39
N GLY A 134 21.86 37.70 -17.22
CA GLY A 134 22.52 38.65 -18.12
C GLY A 134 21.56 39.21 -19.17
N ALA A 135 22.07 39.54 -20.35
CA ALA A 135 21.35 40.32 -21.36
C ALA A 135 19.97 39.74 -21.75
N ASP A 136 19.87 38.41 -21.71
CA ASP A 136 18.72 37.63 -22.15
C ASP A 136 17.71 37.39 -21.04
N CYS A 137 18.00 37.80 -19.80
CA CYS A 137 17.12 37.71 -18.66
C CYS A 137 16.73 39.12 -18.20
N ARG A 138 15.44 39.46 -18.26
CA ARG A 138 14.99 40.78 -17.79
C ARG A 138 13.76 40.70 -16.91
N ARG A 139 13.77 41.50 -15.85
CA ARG A 139 12.62 41.81 -14.99
C ARG A 139 12.01 43.14 -15.41
N ASN A 140 10.79 43.12 -15.93
CA ASN A 140 10.20 44.32 -16.56
C ASN A 140 8.73 44.52 -16.14
N SER A 141 8.38 45.76 -15.79
CA SER A 141 6.99 46.15 -15.48
C SER A 141 6.15 46.39 -16.73
N ALA A 142 6.76 46.59 -17.90
CA ALA A 142 6.03 46.63 -19.17
C ALA A 142 5.37 45.27 -19.50
N ASP A 143 5.88 44.19 -18.90
CA ASP A 143 5.36 42.83 -19.06
C ASP A 143 4.38 42.46 -17.91
N ALA A 144 3.95 43.42 -17.08
CA ALA A 144 3.04 43.26 -15.94
C ALA A 144 1.76 42.46 -16.24
N ALA A 145 1.23 42.56 -17.46
CA ALA A 145 0.03 41.81 -17.87
C ALA A 145 0.21 40.29 -17.86
N TYR A 146 1.46 39.80 -17.81
CA TYR A 146 1.81 38.39 -17.76
C TYR A 146 2.32 37.96 -16.37
N ALA A 147 2.40 38.89 -15.41
CA ALA A 147 2.84 38.61 -14.05
C ALA A 147 1.68 38.08 -13.19
N ASN A 148 1.95 37.09 -12.33
CA ASN A 148 0.97 36.59 -11.36
C ASN A 148 0.46 37.71 -10.43
N SER A 149 1.36 38.61 -10.00
CA SER A 149 1.03 39.79 -9.19
C SER A 149 0.46 40.98 -9.99
N GLY A 150 0.57 40.95 -11.32
CA GLY A 150 0.24 42.08 -12.18
C GLY A 150 1.23 43.26 -12.13
N LEU A 151 2.45 43.10 -11.59
CA LEU A 151 3.43 44.19 -11.48
C LEU A 151 4.70 43.97 -12.28
N PHE A 152 5.41 42.86 -12.04
CA PHE A 152 6.65 42.53 -12.72
C PHE A 152 6.69 41.03 -13.01
N CYS A 153 7.23 40.65 -14.17
CA CYS A 153 7.60 39.26 -14.43
C CYS A 153 9.01 39.21 -15.02
N VAL A 154 9.61 38.04 -14.94
CA VAL A 154 10.87 37.74 -15.62
C VAL A 154 10.55 37.19 -17.01
N ARG A 155 11.27 37.67 -18.02
CA ARG A 155 11.30 37.08 -19.35
C ARG A 155 12.70 36.66 -19.70
N LEU A 156 12.79 35.46 -20.26
CA LEU A 156 13.95 34.95 -20.98
C LEU A 156 13.74 35.24 -22.46
N GLN A 157 14.61 36.03 -23.09
CA GLN A 157 14.58 36.33 -24.52
C GLN A 157 15.68 35.50 -25.19
N ASP A 158 15.34 34.79 -26.26
CA ASP A 158 16.25 33.86 -26.95
C ASP A 158 16.73 34.48 -28.27
N ASP A 159 17.52 35.56 -28.19
CA ASP A 159 18.24 36.12 -29.34
C ASP A 159 19.75 35.80 -29.37
N GLU A 160 20.29 35.15 -28.32
CA GLU A 160 21.64 34.57 -28.30
C GLU A 160 21.68 33.21 -27.56
N ALA A 161 22.81 32.48 -27.68
CA ALA A 161 22.93 31.04 -27.41
C ALA A 161 22.58 30.50 -25.99
N SER A 162 22.15 31.33 -25.03
CA SER A 162 21.52 30.84 -23.79
C SER A 162 20.83 31.95 -22.98
N ALA A 163 19.50 31.90 -22.90
CA ALA A 163 18.75 32.62 -21.87
C ALA A 163 18.56 31.72 -20.64
N ASN A 164 19.17 32.07 -19.51
CA ASN A 164 19.04 31.31 -18.27
C ASN A 164 18.69 32.19 -17.07
N MET A 165 18.23 31.54 -16.01
CA MET A 165 18.16 32.09 -14.67
C MET A 165 18.46 30.94 -13.72
N ASN A 166 19.29 31.18 -12.72
CA ASN A 166 19.68 30.16 -11.76
C ASN A 166 19.59 30.73 -10.35
N THR A 167 19.60 29.83 -9.37
CA THR A 167 19.84 30.20 -7.99
C THR A 167 21.27 29.82 -7.64
N ASP A 168 21.79 30.41 -6.57
CA ASP A 168 22.94 29.81 -5.89
C ASP A 168 22.59 28.41 -5.35
N ALA A 169 23.61 27.65 -4.94
CA ALA A 169 23.42 26.34 -4.35
C ALA A 169 22.57 26.42 -3.07
N ILE A 170 21.37 25.86 -3.11
CA ILE A 170 20.48 25.80 -1.95
C ILE A 170 20.86 24.57 -1.12
N ASN A 171 21.18 24.80 0.16
CA ASN A 171 21.45 23.69 1.06
C ASN A 171 20.14 23.01 1.47
N LEU A 172 19.88 21.85 0.88
CA LEU A 172 18.66 21.08 1.10
C LEU A 172 18.90 19.81 1.93
N THR A 173 20.06 19.67 2.59
CA THR A 173 20.41 18.44 3.34
C THR A 173 19.51 18.17 4.56
N ALA A 174 18.71 19.16 4.98
CA ALA A 174 17.77 19.05 6.07
C ALA A 174 16.33 18.72 5.61
N TYR A 175 16.11 18.51 4.31
CA TYR A 175 14.79 18.25 3.73
C TYR A 175 14.76 16.90 3.03
N ASP A 176 13.66 16.18 3.20
CA ASP A 176 13.44 14.86 2.61
C ASP A 176 12.74 14.94 1.23
N GLU A 177 12.05 16.06 0.96
CA GLU A 177 11.30 16.29 -0.27
C GLU A 177 11.43 17.75 -0.73
N ILE A 178 11.38 17.96 -2.05
CA ILE A 178 11.36 19.27 -2.69
C ILE A 178 10.15 19.34 -3.60
N THR A 179 9.31 20.36 -3.40
CA THR A 179 8.19 20.68 -4.30
C THR A 179 8.49 22.01 -4.99
N VAL A 180 8.39 22.02 -6.32
CA VAL A 180 8.45 23.24 -7.13
C VAL A 180 7.08 23.47 -7.74
N ASP A 181 6.47 24.61 -7.42
CA ASP A 181 5.15 25.00 -7.91
C ASP A 181 5.26 26.23 -8.81
N PHE A 182 4.56 26.19 -9.95
CA PHE A 182 4.41 27.29 -10.88
C PHE A 182 2.93 27.67 -10.94
N THR A 183 2.49 28.50 -10.00
CA THR A 183 1.11 29.04 -9.94
C THR A 183 0.99 30.36 -10.68
#